data_AF-A0A2W1MMZ0-F1
#
_entry.id   AF-A0A2W1MMZ0-F1
#
_cell.length_a   1.000
_cell.length_b   1.000
_cell.length_c   1.000
_cell.angle_alpha   90.00
_cell.angle_beta   90.00
_cell.angle_gamma   90.00
#
_symmetry.space_group_name_H-M   'P 1'
#
loop_
_entity.id
_entity.type
_entity.pdbx_description
1 polymer ?
#
loop_
_entity_poly.entity_id
_entity_poly.type
_entity_poly.pdbx_seq_one_letter_code
_entity_poly.pdbx_strand_id
1 'polypeptide(L)'
;MTEANDVETKRHEICFYLQRNIRYNARRAAFFLRWGRFTSFVGLFLGSSSAVSFISGLPSSVSVACGMTVAFFSALDLIVGTGQRFSLHCDLRKRFLELEERLEREAQPSDKTFREMWSAVRRIEADEPPHLRALELMVRNEVMASMYDRDELLEHYIPLPWPVRATAQWIDWDTTSAQPEPMKAQPLT
;
A
#
# COMPACT_ATOMS: atom_id res chain seq x y z
N MET A 1 25.65 19.05 -18.76
CA MET A 1 24.21 19.09 -18.39
C MET A 1 23.78 20.55 -18.44
N THR A 2 22.78 20.87 -19.26
CA THR A 2 22.19 22.22 -19.32
C THR A 2 21.25 22.41 -18.13
N GLU A 3 21.14 23.62 -17.59
CA GLU A 3 20.28 23.95 -16.42
C GLU A 3 18.82 23.49 -16.59
N ALA A 4 18.28 23.58 -17.81
CA ALA A 4 16.94 23.07 -18.13
C ALA A 4 16.79 21.53 -17.96
N ASN A 5 17.86 20.77 -18.20
CA ASN A 5 17.85 19.31 -18.03
C ASN A 5 17.93 18.90 -16.55
N ASP A 6 18.57 19.73 -15.71
CA ASP A 6 18.65 19.52 -14.27
C ASP A 6 17.29 19.73 -13.58
N VAL A 7 16.56 20.80 -13.96
CA VAL A 7 15.21 21.08 -13.44
C VAL A 7 14.24 19.96 -13.81
N GLU A 8 14.26 19.48 -15.05
CA GLU A 8 13.38 18.38 -15.49
C GLU A 8 13.71 17.07 -14.76
N THR A 9 14.99 16.77 -14.55
CA THR A 9 15.42 15.59 -13.78
C THR A 9 14.90 15.66 -12.33
N LYS A 10 15.10 16.78 -11.64
CA LYS A 10 14.61 16.99 -10.26
C LYS A 10 13.09 16.90 -10.18
N ARG A 11 12.37 17.46 -11.17
CA ARG A 11 10.92 17.39 -11.26
C ARG A 11 10.44 15.96 -11.46
N HIS A 12 11.10 15.21 -12.33
CA HIS A 12 10.81 13.81 -12.57
C HIS A 12 11.05 12.97 -11.31
N GLU A 13 12.20 13.11 -10.64
CA GLU A 13 12.57 12.38 -9.43
C GLU A 13 11.53 12.55 -8.31
N ILE A 14 11.13 13.80 -8.04
CA ILE A 14 10.16 14.08 -6.99
C ILE A 14 8.75 13.61 -7.38
N CYS A 15 8.34 13.78 -8.64
CA CYS A 15 7.06 13.29 -9.13
C CYS A 15 6.97 11.77 -8.99
N PHE A 16 7.99 11.04 -9.43
CA PHE A 16 8.09 9.60 -9.29
C PHE A 16 8.01 9.18 -7.82
N TYR A 17 8.73 9.88 -6.94
CA TYR A 17 8.72 9.63 -5.50
C TYR A 17 7.34 9.80 -4.88
N LEU A 18 6.66 10.91 -5.17
CA LEU A 18 5.31 11.21 -4.68
C LEU A 18 4.31 10.17 -5.17
N GLN A 19 4.29 9.89 -6.47
CA GLN A 19 3.39 8.92 -7.08
C GLN A 19 3.53 7.51 -6.51
N ARG A 20 4.76 7.09 -6.22
CA ARG A 20 5.04 5.82 -5.55
C ARG A 20 4.45 5.79 -4.15
N ASN A 21 4.67 6.82 -3.35
CA ASN A 21 4.14 6.89 -1.98
C ASN A 21 2.60 6.98 -1.94
N ILE A 22 1.99 7.70 -2.89
CA ILE A 22 0.52 7.78 -3.03
C ILE A 22 -0.07 6.40 -3.29
N ARG A 23 0.46 5.66 -4.26
CA ARG A 23 -0.02 4.31 -4.61
C ARG A 23 0.27 3.28 -3.51
N TYR A 24 1.41 3.40 -2.82
CA TYR A 24 1.75 2.57 -1.66
C TYR A 24 0.72 2.74 -0.54
N ASN A 25 0.48 3.98 -0.12
CA ASN A 25 -0.49 4.28 0.92
C ASN A 25 -1.91 3.92 0.49
N ALA A 26 -2.29 4.09 -0.77
CA ALA A 26 -3.57 3.62 -1.30
C ALA A 26 -3.74 2.09 -1.18
N ARG A 27 -2.72 1.31 -1.52
CA ARG A 27 -2.74 -0.15 -1.37
C ARG A 27 -2.81 -0.60 0.08
N ARG A 28 -2.06 0.05 0.98
CA ARG A 28 -2.12 -0.22 2.43
C ARG A 28 -3.49 0.09 3.00
N ALA A 29 -4.07 1.24 2.66
CA ALA A 29 -5.43 1.58 3.06
C ALA A 29 -6.45 0.54 2.56
N ALA A 30 -6.41 0.19 1.28
CA ALA A 30 -7.32 -0.82 0.71
C ALA A 30 -7.15 -2.21 1.35
N PHE A 31 -5.94 -2.57 1.78
CA PHE A 31 -5.67 -3.79 2.51
C PHE A 31 -6.35 -3.79 3.90
N PHE A 32 -6.09 -2.76 4.71
CA PHE A 32 -6.70 -2.66 6.06
C PHE A 32 -8.21 -2.53 6.01
N LEU A 33 -8.76 -1.82 5.03
CA LEU A 33 -10.20 -1.73 4.81
C LEU A 33 -10.82 -3.10 4.51
N ARG A 34 -10.20 -3.90 3.63
CA ARG A 34 -10.68 -5.25 3.31
C ARG A 34 -10.57 -6.18 4.51
N TRP A 35 -9.47 -6.10 5.26
CA TRP A 35 -9.28 -6.90 6.46
C TRP A 35 -10.33 -6.57 7.54
N GLY A 36 -10.55 -5.29 7.85
CA GLY A 36 -11.56 -4.88 8.84
C GLY A 36 -12.99 -5.26 8.44
N ARG A 37 -13.31 -5.19 7.13
CA ARG A 37 -14.60 -5.68 6.61
C ARG A 37 -14.73 -7.19 6.75
N PHE A 38 -13.64 -7.93 6.51
CA PHE A 38 -13.63 -9.38 6.65
C PHE A 38 -13.83 -9.82 8.10
N THR A 39 -13.12 -9.23 9.06
CA THR A 39 -13.28 -9.54 10.49
C THR A 39 -14.69 -9.18 10.97
N SER A 40 -15.24 -8.04 10.52
CA SER A 40 -16.62 -7.64 10.82
C SER A 40 -17.65 -8.64 10.26
N PHE A 41 -17.45 -9.08 9.02
CA PHE A 41 -18.31 -10.09 8.39
C PHE A 41 -18.28 -11.41 9.16
N VAL A 42 -17.09 -11.92 9.50
CA VAL A 42 -16.92 -13.14 10.32
C VAL A 42 -17.61 -12.99 11.66
N GLY A 43 -17.43 -11.84 12.32
CA GLY A 43 -18.07 -11.51 13.59
C GLY A 43 -19.60 -11.58 13.51
N LEU A 44 -20.19 -10.94 12.49
CA LEU A 44 -21.64 -10.95 12.28
C LEU A 44 -22.15 -12.36 11.96
N PHE A 45 -21.52 -13.04 11.00
CA PHE A 45 -21.97 -14.35 10.53
C PHE A 45 -21.90 -15.41 11.64
N LEU A 46 -20.77 -15.52 12.34
CA LEU A 46 -20.59 -16.48 13.41
C LEU A 46 -21.35 -16.08 14.69
N GLY A 47 -21.49 -14.79 14.96
CA GLY A 47 -22.32 -14.28 16.06
C GLY A 47 -23.79 -14.66 15.89
N SER A 48 -24.34 -14.43 14.69
CA SER A 48 -25.70 -14.87 14.35
C SER A 48 -25.83 -16.40 14.39
N SER A 49 -24.85 -17.14 13.87
CA SER A 49 -24.85 -18.61 13.90
C SER A 49 -24.85 -19.17 15.33
N SER A 50 -24.08 -18.54 16.23
CA SER A 50 -24.03 -18.91 17.65
C SER A 50 -25.40 -18.74 18.32
N ALA A 51 -26.08 -17.62 18.05
CA ALA A 51 -27.42 -17.32 18.57
C ALA A 51 -28.47 -18.31 18.03
N VAL A 52 -28.45 -18.61 16.73
CA VAL A 52 -29.36 -19.60 16.12
C VAL A 52 -29.13 -20.98 16.72
N SER A 53 -27.88 -21.42 16.82
CA SER A 53 -27.54 -22.71 17.41
C SER A 53 -28.05 -22.84 18.85
N PHE A 54 -27.94 -21.77 19.63
CA PHE A 54 -28.45 -21.74 21.00
C PHE A 54 -29.98 -21.85 21.06
N ILE A 55 -30.69 -21.08 20.23
CA ILE A 55 -32.17 -21.08 20.19
C ILE A 55 -32.73 -22.40 19.64
N SER A 56 -32.09 -22.95 18.61
CA SER A 56 -32.53 -24.18 17.94
C SER A 56 -32.17 -25.46 18.69
N GLY A 57 -31.54 -25.37 19.87
CA GLY A 57 -31.15 -26.53 20.66
C GLY A 57 -30.08 -27.41 20.00
N LEU A 58 -29.27 -26.85 19.09
CA LEU A 58 -28.10 -27.53 18.55
C LEU A 58 -27.07 -27.77 19.66
N PRO A 59 -26.08 -28.66 19.45
CA PRO A 59 -25.06 -28.94 20.45
C PRO A 59 -24.38 -27.66 20.92
N SER A 60 -24.28 -27.49 22.24
CA SER A 60 -23.70 -26.29 22.87
C SER A 60 -22.25 -26.03 22.42
N SER A 61 -21.53 -27.08 22.03
CA SER A 61 -20.19 -26.99 21.44
C SER A 61 -20.14 -26.12 20.18
N VAL A 62 -21.20 -26.10 19.36
CA VAL A 62 -21.29 -25.28 18.15
C VAL A 62 -21.39 -23.80 18.52
N SER A 63 -22.30 -23.44 19.44
CA SER A 63 -22.44 -22.07 19.93
C SER A 63 -21.16 -21.56 20.60
N VAL A 64 -20.51 -22.40 21.42
CA VAL A 64 -19.23 -22.07 22.07
C VAL A 64 -18.12 -21.86 21.03
N ALA A 65 -17.99 -22.75 20.04
CA ALA A 65 -16.98 -22.63 19.00
C ALA A 65 -17.16 -21.36 18.16
N CYS A 66 -18.39 -21.04 17.75
CA CYS A 66 -18.72 -19.80 17.05
C CYS A 66 -18.39 -18.58 17.91
N GLY A 67 -18.81 -18.55 19.17
CA GLY A 67 -18.56 -17.44 20.09
C GLY A 67 -17.07 -17.21 20.36
N MET A 68 -16.30 -18.27 20.59
CA MET A 68 -14.85 -18.20 20.76
C MET A 68 -14.14 -17.67 19.51
N THR A 69 -14.59 -18.07 18.32
CA THR A 69 -14.04 -17.59 17.06
C THR A 69 -14.29 -16.09 16.89
N VAL A 70 -15.52 -15.62 17.15
CA VAL A 70 -15.85 -14.18 17.12
C VAL A 70 -14.97 -13.42 18.11
N ALA A 71 -14.88 -13.86 19.36
CA ALA A 71 -14.08 -13.21 20.39
C ALA A 71 -12.60 -13.11 20.00
N PHE A 72 -12.04 -14.18 19.42
CA PHE A 72 -10.66 -14.20 18.93
C PHE A 72 -10.42 -13.17 17.82
N PHE A 73 -11.25 -13.15 16.77
CA PHE A 73 -11.09 -12.19 15.68
C PHE A 73 -11.32 -10.74 16.12
N SER A 74 -12.26 -10.49 17.03
CA SER A 74 -12.48 -9.17 17.62
C SER A 74 -11.27 -8.70 18.44
N ALA A 75 -10.65 -9.59 19.22
CA ALA A 75 -9.43 -9.28 19.96
C ALA A 75 -8.24 -8.98 19.02
N LEU A 76 -8.09 -9.76 17.95
CA LEU A 76 -7.06 -9.51 16.93
C LEU A 76 -7.25 -8.17 16.23
N ASP A 77 -8.47 -7.83 15.81
CA ASP A 77 -8.77 -6.56 15.15
C ASP A 77 -8.46 -5.36 16.07
N LEU A 78 -8.76 -5.48 17.36
CA LEU A 78 -8.44 -4.49 18.38
C LEU A 78 -6.93 -4.28 18.54
N ILE A 79 -6.14 -5.36 18.57
CA ILE A 79 -4.68 -5.29 18.71
C ILE A 79 -4.03 -4.68 17.46
N VAL A 80 -4.47 -5.11 16.27
CA VAL A 80 -3.92 -4.62 15.00
C VAL A 80 -4.33 -3.17 14.75
N GLY A 81 -5.52 -2.76 15.23
CA GLY A 81 -6.05 -1.41 15.06
C GLY A 81 -6.35 -1.10 13.59
N THR A 82 -7.07 -1.99 12.91
CA THR A 82 -7.23 -1.99 11.44
C THR A 82 -7.88 -0.70 10.92
N GLY A 83 -8.85 -0.16 11.65
CA GLY A 83 -9.46 1.15 11.39
C GLY A 83 -8.46 2.32 11.54
N GLN A 84 -7.63 2.31 12.59
CA GLN A 84 -6.61 3.33 12.80
C GLN A 84 -5.55 3.30 11.68
N ARG A 85 -5.11 2.10 11.30
CA ARG A 85 -4.15 1.88 10.20
C ARG A 85 -4.72 2.33 8.85
N PHE A 86 -5.99 2.04 8.57
CA PHE A 86 -6.67 2.55 7.38
C PHE A 86 -6.65 4.07 7.33
N SER A 87 -7.12 4.73 8.41
CA SER A 87 -7.16 6.19 8.49
C SER A 87 -5.78 6.82 8.35
N LEU A 88 -4.76 6.25 8.99
CA LEU A 88 -3.37 6.69 8.87
C LEU A 88 -2.91 6.70 7.41
N HIS A 89 -3.08 5.59 6.69
CA HIS A 89 -2.65 5.52 5.30
C HIS A 89 -3.49 6.40 4.37
N CYS A 90 -4.78 6.61 4.68
CA CYS A 90 -5.60 7.59 3.96
C CYS A 90 -5.10 9.03 4.15
N ASP A 91 -4.72 9.41 5.38
CA ASP A 91 -4.18 10.74 5.68
C ASP A 91 -2.82 10.97 5.02
N LEU A 92 -1.89 10.01 5.14
CA LEU A 92 -0.59 10.05 4.47
C LEU A 92 -0.75 10.21 2.95
N ARG A 93 -1.62 9.41 2.33
CA ARG A 93 -1.93 9.52 0.90
C ARG A 93 -2.43 10.92 0.54
N LYS A 94 -3.33 11.49 1.34
CA LYS A 94 -3.88 12.82 1.10
C LYS A 94 -2.77 13.88 1.14
N ARG A 95 -1.88 13.83 2.14
CA ARG A 95 -0.74 14.76 2.28
C ARG A 95 0.22 14.68 1.09
N PHE A 96 0.47 13.49 0.54
CA PHE A 96 1.28 13.37 -0.67
C PHE A 96 0.57 13.91 -1.93
N LEU A 97 -0.74 13.67 -2.07
CA LEU A 97 -1.53 14.23 -3.17
C LEU A 97 -1.54 15.77 -3.14
N GLU A 98 -1.61 16.38 -1.95
CA GLU A 98 -1.52 17.83 -1.79
C GLU A 98 -0.14 18.37 -2.24
N LEU A 99 0.95 17.62 -2.01
CA LEU A 99 2.28 17.98 -2.51
C LEU A 99 2.39 17.82 -4.03
N GLU A 100 1.83 16.74 -4.59
CA GLU A 100 1.78 16.51 -6.04
C GLU A 100 1.02 17.64 -6.74
N GLU A 101 -0.17 17.99 -6.24
CA GLU A 101 -0.95 19.11 -6.76
C GLU A 101 -0.17 20.43 -6.70
N ARG A 102 0.53 20.70 -5.59
CA ARG A 102 1.36 21.91 -5.46
C ARG A 102 2.48 21.94 -6.50
N LEU A 103 3.13 20.80 -6.76
CA LEU A 103 4.18 20.68 -7.78
C LEU A 103 3.61 20.91 -9.19
N GLU A 104 2.43 20.37 -9.50
CA GLU A 104 1.79 20.53 -10.81
C GLU A 104 1.38 21.98 -11.11
N ARG A 105 1.01 22.76 -10.08
CA ARG A 105 0.67 24.18 -10.23
C ARG A 105 1.88 25.07 -10.58
N GLU A 106 3.10 24.63 -10.26
CA GLU A 106 4.33 25.38 -10.55
C GLU A 106 4.90 24.96 -11.92
N ALA A 107 4.63 25.76 -12.95
CA ALA A 107 5.10 25.47 -14.32
C ALA A 107 6.64 25.51 -14.46
N GLN A 108 7.33 26.33 -13.64
CA GLN A 108 8.78 26.46 -13.61
C GLN A 108 9.27 26.46 -12.16
N PRO A 109 9.36 25.28 -11.52
CA PRO A 109 9.77 25.18 -10.13
C PRO A 109 11.24 25.59 -9.98
N SER A 110 11.50 26.39 -8.95
CA SER A 110 12.86 26.81 -8.60
C SER A 110 13.57 25.75 -7.74
N ASP A 111 14.89 25.85 -7.63
CA ASP A 111 15.67 25.06 -6.68
C ASP A 111 15.20 25.20 -5.23
N LYS A 112 14.67 26.39 -4.88
CA LYS A 112 14.07 26.62 -3.57
C LYS A 112 12.78 25.80 -3.41
N THR A 113 11.94 25.76 -4.44
CA THR A 113 10.72 24.93 -4.47
C THR A 113 11.08 23.46 -4.18
N PHE A 114 12.06 22.89 -4.90
CA PHE A 114 12.41 21.48 -4.69
C PHE A 114 12.87 21.20 -3.25
N ARG A 115 13.67 22.09 -2.66
CA ARG A 115 14.08 21.96 -1.24
C ARG A 115 12.89 22.02 -0.28
N GLU A 116 11.95 22.92 -0.52
CA GLU A 116 10.73 23.01 0.29
C GLU A 116 9.86 21.76 0.17
N MET A 117 9.72 21.22 -1.05
CA MET A 117 8.96 19.99 -1.29
C MET A 117 9.60 18.79 -0.59
N TRP A 118 10.91 18.60 -0.73
CA TRP A 118 11.62 17.54 -0.01
C TRP A 118 11.53 17.71 1.50
N SER A 119 11.62 18.94 2.02
CA SER A 119 11.39 19.19 3.45
C SER A 119 9.98 18.78 3.88
N ALA A 120 8.97 19.03 3.05
CA ALA A 120 7.59 18.61 3.33
C ALA A 120 7.44 17.09 3.27
N VAL A 121 8.09 16.42 2.31
CA VAL A 121 8.16 14.96 2.22
C VAL A 121 8.75 14.37 3.51
N ARG A 122 9.89 14.89 4.00
CA ARG A 122 10.50 14.40 5.25
C ARG A 122 9.60 14.54 6.47
N ARG A 123 8.75 15.58 6.49
CA ARG A 123 7.72 15.73 7.55
C ARG A 123 6.63 14.68 7.45
N ILE A 124 6.28 14.22 6.24
CA ILE A 124 5.31 13.13 6.07
C ILE A 124 5.95 11.80 6.49
N GLU A 125 7.18 11.52 6.03
CA GLU A 125 7.93 10.30 6.37
C GLU A 125 8.17 10.12 7.87
N ALA A 126 8.30 11.21 8.62
CA ALA A 126 8.43 11.15 10.07
C ALA A 126 7.22 10.50 10.77
N ASP A 127 6.04 10.58 10.16
CA ASP A 127 4.79 9.98 10.66
C ASP A 127 4.56 8.56 10.08
N GLU A 128 5.40 8.12 9.14
CA GLU A 128 5.18 6.85 8.43
C GLU A 128 5.63 5.63 9.24
N PRO A 129 4.86 4.53 9.20
CA PRO A 129 5.35 3.25 9.67
C PRO A 129 6.45 2.70 8.73
N PRO A 130 7.26 1.73 9.19
CA PRO A 130 8.25 1.07 8.34
C PRO A 130 7.66 0.55 7.03
N HIS A 131 8.40 0.76 5.93
CA HIS A 131 8.00 0.37 4.59
C HIS A 131 8.12 -1.14 4.39
N LEU A 132 7.21 -1.72 3.62
CA LEU A 132 7.27 -3.12 3.19
C LEU A 132 7.94 -3.19 1.82
N ARG A 133 9.19 -3.65 1.78
CA ARG A 133 10.06 -3.53 0.59
C ARG A 133 9.48 -4.20 -0.66
N ALA A 134 8.93 -5.41 -0.51
CA ALA A 134 8.27 -6.10 -1.61
C ALA A 134 7.05 -5.33 -2.15
N LEU A 135 6.25 -4.73 -1.26
CA LEU A 135 5.09 -3.93 -1.68
C LEU A 135 5.55 -2.65 -2.38
N GLU A 136 6.60 -2.01 -1.90
CA GLU A 136 7.22 -0.83 -2.52
C GLU A 136 7.68 -1.15 -3.94
N LEU A 137 8.35 -2.28 -4.16
CA LEU A 137 8.75 -2.73 -5.51
C LEU A 137 7.54 -2.98 -6.42
N MET A 138 6.48 -3.63 -5.91
CA MET A 138 5.26 -3.82 -6.69
C MET A 138 4.63 -2.49 -7.11
N VAL A 139 4.67 -1.48 -6.24
CA VAL A 139 4.13 -0.14 -6.55
C VAL A 139 5.04 0.61 -7.50
N ARG A 140 6.36 0.49 -7.33
CA ARG A 140 7.34 1.07 -8.25
C ARG A 140 7.09 0.61 -9.68
N ASN A 141 6.86 -0.69 -9.88
CA ASN A 141 6.53 -1.23 -11.20
C ASN A 141 5.22 -0.65 -11.76
N GLU A 142 4.21 -0.39 -10.92
CA GLU A 142 2.97 0.27 -11.37
C GLU A 142 3.19 1.72 -11.77
N VAL A 143 4.02 2.46 -11.03
CA VAL A 143 4.37 3.85 -11.36
C VAL A 143 5.13 3.87 -12.69
N MET A 144 6.13 3.00 -12.85
CA MET A 144 6.87 2.85 -14.10
C MET A 144 5.94 2.57 -15.27
N ALA A 145 5.01 1.62 -15.10
CA ALA A 145 4.02 1.28 -16.14
C ALA A 145 3.04 2.41 -16.47
N SER A 146 2.94 3.44 -15.62
CA SER A 146 2.11 4.63 -15.86
C SER A 146 2.87 5.80 -16.48
N MET A 147 4.20 5.82 -16.37
CA MET A 147 5.05 6.92 -16.84
C MET A 147 5.79 6.61 -18.14
N TYR A 148 6.06 5.33 -18.40
CA TYR A 148 6.92 4.89 -19.50
C TYR A 148 6.19 3.95 -20.44
N ASP A 149 6.67 3.91 -21.68
CA ASP A 149 6.19 2.96 -22.67
C ASP A 149 6.62 1.54 -22.33
N ARG A 150 5.98 0.55 -22.97
CA ARG A 150 6.20 -0.87 -22.69
C ARG A 150 7.67 -1.25 -22.84
N ASP A 151 8.35 -0.77 -23.88
CA ASP A 151 9.73 -1.19 -24.17
C ASP A 151 10.69 -0.72 -23.07
N GLU A 152 10.54 0.52 -22.60
CA GLU A 152 11.31 1.08 -21.47
C GLU A 152 10.96 0.40 -20.14
N LEU A 153 9.69 0.02 -19.94
CA LEU A 153 9.26 -0.72 -18.77
C LEU A 153 9.99 -2.07 -18.67
N LEU A 154 10.15 -2.80 -19.78
CA LEU A 154 10.77 -4.12 -19.80
C LEU A 154 12.23 -4.08 -19.31
N GLU A 155 12.93 -2.96 -19.49
CA GLU A 155 14.32 -2.76 -19.03
C GLU A 155 14.41 -2.49 -17.53
N HIS A 156 13.38 -1.87 -16.94
CA HIS A 156 13.39 -1.42 -15.54
C HIS A 156 12.46 -2.19 -14.60
N TYR A 157 11.70 -3.16 -15.14
CA TYR A 157 10.78 -3.99 -14.38
C TYR A 157 11.54 -4.94 -13.45
N ILE A 158 11.11 -4.99 -12.17
CA ILE A 158 11.62 -5.98 -11.21
C ILE A 158 10.55 -7.03 -10.96
N PRO A 159 10.73 -8.27 -11.46
CA PRO A 159 9.79 -9.34 -11.18
C PRO A 159 9.89 -9.78 -9.72
N LEU A 160 8.73 -10.06 -9.12
CA LEU A 160 8.65 -10.67 -7.79
C LEU A 160 7.94 -12.03 -7.89
N PRO A 161 8.46 -13.08 -7.22
CA PRO A 161 7.80 -14.37 -7.16
C PRO A 161 6.38 -14.26 -6.59
N TRP A 162 5.47 -15.12 -7.06
CA TRP A 162 4.08 -15.15 -6.58
C TRP A 162 3.94 -15.21 -5.03
N PRO A 163 4.70 -16.04 -4.28
CA PRO A 163 4.54 -16.10 -2.82
C PRO A 163 4.88 -14.77 -2.15
N VAL A 164 5.93 -14.10 -2.64
CA VAL A 164 6.36 -12.78 -2.16
C VAL A 164 5.27 -11.75 -2.43
N ARG A 165 4.71 -11.73 -3.65
CA ARG A 165 3.60 -10.82 -4.02
C ARG A 165 2.35 -11.05 -3.18
N ALA A 166 1.98 -12.31 -2.92
CA ALA A 166 0.79 -12.67 -2.15
C ALA A 166 0.90 -12.25 -0.67
N THR A 167 2.11 -12.26 -0.13
CA THR A 167 2.38 -11.97 1.29
C THR A 167 3.00 -10.60 1.55
N ALA A 168 3.22 -9.79 0.51
CA ALA A 168 3.86 -8.47 0.59
C ALA A 168 3.13 -7.45 1.48
N GLN A 169 1.85 -7.69 1.80
CA GLN A 169 1.09 -6.84 2.74
C GLN A 169 1.34 -7.19 4.22
N TRP A 170 1.94 -8.35 4.48
CA TRP A 170 2.08 -8.94 5.80
C TRP A 170 3.54 -9.04 6.24
N ILE A 171 4.45 -9.34 5.31
CA ILE A 171 5.85 -9.67 5.57
C ILE A 171 6.75 -8.65 4.88
N ASP A 172 7.71 -8.11 5.62
CA ASP A 172 8.82 -7.36 5.03
C ASP A 172 9.86 -8.33 4.46
N TRP A 173 9.67 -8.69 3.20
CA TRP A 173 10.62 -9.53 2.48
C TRP A 173 11.91 -8.78 2.20
N ASP A 174 13.05 -9.45 2.37
CA ASP A 174 14.31 -8.90 1.90
C ASP A 174 14.35 -8.91 0.37
N THR A 175 14.47 -7.72 -0.22
CA THR A 175 14.51 -7.52 -1.67
C THR A 175 15.84 -6.92 -2.12
N THR A 176 16.87 -6.94 -1.28
CA THR A 176 18.20 -6.39 -1.62
C THR A 176 18.79 -7.05 -2.87
N SER A 177 18.50 -8.32 -3.10
CA SER A 177 18.94 -9.07 -4.27
C SER A 177 18.06 -8.87 -5.51
N ALA A 178 16.95 -8.13 -5.42
CA ALA A 178 16.04 -7.94 -6.54
C ALA A 178 16.65 -6.95 -7.54
N GLN A 179 16.95 -7.42 -8.74
CA GLN A 179 17.53 -6.63 -9.82
C GLN A 179 16.53 -6.49 -10.97
N PRO A 180 16.61 -5.42 -11.77
CA PRO A 180 15.89 -5.35 -13.03
C PRO A 180 16.29 -6.55 -13.89
N GLU A 181 15.31 -7.37 -14.27
CA GLU A 181 15.51 -8.45 -15.22
C GLU A 181 14.68 -8.11 -16.46
N PRO A 182 15.23 -8.25 -17.68
CA PRO A 182 14.46 -8.06 -18.89
C PRO A 182 13.28 -9.01 -18.86
N MET A 183 12.08 -8.46 -18.75
CA MET A 183 10.86 -9.25 -18.64
C MET A 183 10.73 -10.08 -19.92
N LYS A 184 10.92 -11.40 -19.81
CA LYS A 184 10.60 -12.33 -20.91
C LYS A 184 9.15 -12.07 -21.27
N ALA A 185 8.88 -11.70 -22.53
CA ALA A 185 7.54 -11.43 -23.03
C ALA A 185 6.62 -12.60 -22.64
N GLN A 186 5.83 -12.43 -21.59
CA GLN A 186 4.84 -13.42 -21.21
C GLN A 186 3.63 -13.20 -22.11
N PRO A 187 3.18 -14.23 -22.85
CA PRO A 187 1.96 -14.11 -23.65
C PRO A 187 0.78 -13.85 -22.70
N LEU A 188 -0.07 -12.90 -23.09
CA LEU A 188 -1.33 -12.64 -22.41
C LEU A 188 -2.17 -13.92 -22.46
N THR A 189 -2.44 -14.52 -21.30
CA THR A 189 -3.48 -15.56 -21.12
C THR A 189 -4.60 -15.00 -20.27
#